data_AF-A0A9P7EXM9-F1
#
_entry.id   AF-A0A9P7EXM9-F1
#
_cell.length_a   1.000
_cell.length_b   1.000
_cell.length_c   1.000
_cell.angle_alpha   90.00
_cell.angle_beta   90.00
_cell.angle_gamma   90.00
#
_symmetry.space_group_name_H-M   'P 1'
#
loop_
_entity.id
_entity.type
_entity.pdbx_description
1 polymer ?
#
loop_
_entity_poly.entity_id
_entity_poly.type
_entity_poly.pdbx_seq_one_letter_code
_entity_poly.pdbx_strand_id
1 'polypeptide(L)'
;MLLSILFNRKVRRSNNSARSVTIFIAGGVSGVMVAAMHALGWNFAFPSHAERIVWHTAFVGKACLSLTMWSLWYLDAQPSEYNGLSGKALYFLSVNLMKIIGFLGTIYVFARLTVITLTMLSLRSLPQGVYDTVGWTKFIPHVGM
;
A
#
# COMPACT_ATOMS: atom_id res chain seq x y z
N MET A 1 -31.84 -4.55 -38.75
CA MET A 1 -31.73 -3.83 -37.47
C MET A 1 -31.46 -4.77 -36.28
N LEU A 2 -32.17 -5.89 -36.11
CA LEU A 2 -31.93 -6.81 -34.98
C LEU A 2 -30.56 -7.53 -35.03
N LEU A 3 -30.12 -7.97 -36.21
CA LEU A 3 -28.83 -8.65 -36.37
C LEU A 3 -27.63 -7.75 -36.01
N SER A 4 -27.70 -6.46 -36.35
CA SER A 4 -26.64 -5.50 -35.98
C SER A 4 -26.59 -5.26 -34.48
N ILE A 5 -27.74 -5.25 -33.78
CA ILE A 5 -27.80 -5.13 -32.32
C ILE A 5 -27.21 -6.39 -31.64
N LEU A 6 -27.55 -7.58 -32.13
CA LEU A 6 -27.02 -8.84 -31.59
C LEU A 6 -25.51 -8.98 -31.84
N PHE A 7 -25.05 -8.61 -33.04
CA PHE A 7 -23.63 -8.57 -33.36
C PHE A 7 -22.86 -7.60 -32.45
N ASN A 8 -23.37 -6.38 -32.26
CA ASN A 8 -22.76 -5.37 -31.39
C ASN A 8 -22.74 -5.82 -29.92
N ARG A 9 -23.80 -6.46 -29.42
CA ARG A 9 -23.81 -7.07 -28.07
C ARG A 9 -22.77 -8.18 -27.93
N LYS A 10 -22.62 -9.05 -28.93
CA LYS A 10 -21.62 -10.14 -28.92
C LYS A 10 -20.20 -9.60 -28.89
N VAL A 11 -19.90 -8.60 -29.72
CA VAL A 11 -18.60 -7.90 -29.75
C VAL A 11 -18.32 -7.21 -28.41
N ARG A 12 -19.29 -6.48 -27.85
CA ARG A 12 -19.14 -5.82 -26.54
C ARG A 12 -18.87 -6.84 -25.42
N ARG A 13 -19.57 -7.98 -25.42
CA ARG A 13 -19.36 -9.06 -24.44
C ARG A 13 -17.96 -9.68 -24.54
N SER A 14 -17.48 -9.92 -25.76
CA SER A 14 -16.12 -10.41 -26.01
C SER A 14 -15.04 -9.42 -25.56
N ASN A 15 -15.25 -8.12 -25.78
CA ASN A 15 -14.29 -7.10 -25.36
C ASN A 15 -14.23 -7.00 -23.82
N ASN A 16 -15.40 -7.08 -23.16
CA ASN A 16 -15.45 -7.06 -21.70
C ASN A 16 -14.76 -8.29 -21.07
N SER A 17 -14.92 -9.49 -21.65
CA SER A 17 -14.22 -10.67 -21.14
C SER A 17 -12.71 -10.58 -21.30
N ALA A 18 -12.23 -10.07 -22.44
CA ALA A 18 -10.80 -9.85 -22.66
C ALA A 18 -10.23 -8.84 -21.65
N ARG A 19 -10.94 -7.74 -21.40
CA ARG A 19 -10.56 -6.75 -20.39
C ARG A 19 -10.51 -7.37 -18.99
N SER A 20 -11.54 -8.12 -18.57
CA SER A 20 -11.54 -8.78 -17.26
C SER A 20 -10.36 -9.76 -17.10
N VAL A 21 -10.01 -10.51 -18.15
CA VAL A 21 -8.85 -11.42 -18.14
C VAL A 21 -7.53 -10.63 -18.00
N THR A 22 -7.36 -9.55 -18.74
CA THR A 22 -6.17 -8.68 -18.62
C THR A 22 -6.04 -8.11 -17.21
N ILE A 23 -7.16 -7.69 -16.61
CA ILE A 23 -7.18 -7.21 -15.23
C ILE A 23 -6.66 -8.31 -14.33
N PHE A 24 -7.26 -9.51 -14.38
CA PHE A 24 -6.88 -10.67 -13.58
C PHE A 24 -5.39 -11.04 -13.67
N ILE A 25 -4.83 -11.01 -14.88
CA ILE A 25 -3.41 -11.28 -15.10
C ILE A 25 -2.55 -10.20 -14.42
N ALA A 26 -2.90 -8.92 -14.58
CA ALA A 26 -2.10 -7.81 -14.04
C ALA A 26 -1.96 -7.83 -12.51
N GLY A 27 -3.00 -8.22 -11.77
CA GLY A 27 -2.91 -8.34 -10.30
C GLY A 27 -2.41 -9.69 -9.82
N GLY A 28 -2.52 -10.75 -10.62
CA GLY A 28 -1.74 -11.95 -10.40
C GLY A 28 -0.24 -11.62 -10.40
N VAL A 29 0.21 -10.84 -11.39
CA VAL A 29 1.60 -10.37 -11.48
C VAL A 29 1.97 -9.51 -10.27
N SER A 30 1.15 -8.53 -9.87
CA SER A 30 1.48 -7.68 -8.72
C SER A 30 1.53 -8.48 -7.40
N GLY A 31 0.60 -9.43 -7.21
CA GLY A 31 0.60 -10.33 -6.05
C GLY A 31 1.85 -11.21 -6.00
N VAL A 32 2.28 -11.74 -7.14
CA VAL A 32 3.53 -12.52 -7.25
C VAL A 32 4.75 -11.65 -6.93
N MET A 33 4.79 -10.39 -7.37
CA MET A 33 5.89 -9.49 -7.03
C MET A 33 5.96 -9.21 -5.52
N VAL A 34 4.82 -8.96 -4.87
CA VAL A 34 4.74 -8.76 -3.41
C VAL A 34 5.17 -10.03 -2.66
N ALA A 35 4.72 -11.21 -3.11
CA ALA A 35 5.10 -12.49 -2.51
C ALA A 35 6.59 -12.81 -2.71
N ALA A 36 7.14 -12.55 -3.90
CA ALA A 36 8.54 -12.76 -4.20
C ALA A 36 9.45 -11.86 -3.36
N MET A 37 9.09 -10.58 -3.21
CA MET A 37 9.81 -9.67 -2.32
C MET A 37 9.77 -10.12 -0.84
N HIS A 38 8.65 -10.69 -0.39
CA HIS A 38 8.55 -11.30 0.94
C HIS A 38 9.48 -12.51 1.06
N ALA A 39 9.49 -13.41 0.07
CA ALA A 39 10.35 -14.58 0.05
C ALA A 39 11.84 -14.22 0.05
N LEU A 40 12.23 -13.19 -0.70
CA LEU A 40 13.61 -12.68 -0.72
C LEU A 40 14.02 -12.06 0.63
N GLY A 41 13.09 -11.40 1.32
CA GLY A 41 13.35 -10.74 2.60
C GLY A 41 13.18 -11.61 3.85
N TRP A 42 12.53 -12.77 3.74
CA TRP A 42 12.15 -13.60 4.89
C TRP A 42 13.37 -14.13 5.66
N ASN A 43 14.44 -14.46 4.94
CA ASN A 43 15.68 -15.01 5.48
C ASN A 43 16.84 -14.01 5.52
N PHE A 44 16.61 -12.73 5.25
CA PHE A 44 17.68 -11.76 5.45
C PHE A 44 18.03 -11.64 6.94
N ALA A 45 19.32 -11.69 7.23
CA ALA A 45 19.84 -11.41 8.56
C ALA A 45 19.68 -9.92 8.84
N PHE A 46 18.57 -9.55 9.49
CA PHE A 46 18.33 -8.17 9.88
C PHE A 46 19.26 -7.80 11.05
N PRO A 47 19.94 -6.64 11.00
CA PRO A 47 20.81 -6.17 12.07
C PRO A 47 20.10 -5.98 13.41
N SER A 48 18.79 -5.76 13.41
CA SER A 48 17.95 -5.60 14.60
C SER A 48 16.56 -6.22 14.44
N HIS A 49 15.94 -6.61 15.56
CA HIS A 49 14.58 -7.15 15.57
C HIS A 49 13.54 -6.10 15.12
N ALA A 50 13.81 -4.81 15.35
CA ALA A 50 12.93 -3.71 14.92
C ALA A 50 12.85 -3.61 13.40
N GLU A 51 13.99 -3.71 12.70
CA GLU A 51 14.03 -3.67 11.23
C GLU A 51 13.22 -4.81 10.60
N ARG A 52 13.22 -6.00 11.22
CA ARG A 52 12.40 -7.13 10.78
C ARG A 52 10.89 -6.86 10.94
N ILE A 53 10.48 -6.22 12.01
CA ILE A 53 9.06 -5.85 12.24
C ILE A 53 8.63 -4.77 11.25
N VAL A 54 9.47 -3.74 11.05
CA VAL A 54 9.23 -2.68 10.05
C VAL A 54 9.13 -3.28 8.64
N TRP A 55 10.00 -4.25 8.33
CA TRP A 55 9.95 -4.99 7.07
C TRP A 55 8.61 -5.71 6.87
N HIS A 56 8.19 -6.56 7.82
CA HIS A 56 6.93 -7.30 7.69
C HIS A 56 5.70 -6.38 7.64
N THR A 57 5.63 -5.36 8.50
CA THR A 57 4.50 -4.41 8.54
C THR A 57 4.43 -3.56 7.27
N ALA A 58 5.56 -3.16 6.71
CA ALA A 58 5.62 -2.44 5.44
C ALA A 58 5.05 -3.25 4.28
N PHE A 59 5.35 -4.54 4.24
CA PHE A 59 4.84 -5.43 3.20
C PHE A 59 3.34 -5.67 3.34
N VAL A 60 2.86 -5.94 4.54
CA VAL A 60 1.42 -6.16 4.77
C VAL A 60 0.61 -4.92 4.41
N GLY A 61 1.07 -3.73 4.82
CA GLY A 61 0.43 -2.46 4.45
C GLY A 61 0.38 -2.27 2.94
N LYS A 62 1.48 -2.57 2.23
CA LYS A 62 1.53 -2.49 0.77
C LYS A 62 0.63 -3.50 0.08
N ALA A 63 0.60 -4.74 0.54
CA ALA A 63 -0.23 -5.80 -0.02
C ALA A 63 -1.72 -5.44 0.07
N CYS A 64 -2.19 -5.00 1.23
CA CYS A 64 -3.59 -4.61 1.42
C CYS A 64 -4.01 -3.43 0.52
N LEU A 65 -3.15 -2.41 0.39
CA LEU A 65 -3.44 -1.26 -0.48
C LEU A 65 -3.44 -1.65 -1.96
N SER A 66 -2.49 -2.47 -2.42
CA SER A 66 -2.46 -2.96 -3.80
C SER A 66 -3.69 -3.79 -4.16
N LEU A 67 -4.16 -4.64 -3.25
CA LEU A 67 -5.39 -5.41 -3.45
C LEU A 67 -6.63 -4.51 -3.52
N THR A 68 -6.67 -3.44 -2.72
CA THR A 68 -7.79 -2.48 -2.71
C THR A 68 -7.83 -1.67 -4.01
N MET A 69 -6.69 -1.27 -4.56
CA MET A 69 -6.64 -0.57 -5.86
C MET A 69 -7.09 -1.47 -7.02
N TRP A 70 -6.77 -2.76 -6.93
CA TRP A 70 -7.10 -3.70 -7.99
C TRP A 70 -8.58 -4.11 -7.99
N SER A 71 -9.19 -4.26 -6.81
CA SER A 71 -10.63 -4.50 -6.70
C SER A 71 -11.45 -3.32 -7.25
N LEU A 72 -11.02 -2.08 -7.05
CA LEU A 72 -11.67 -0.90 -7.66
C LEU A 72 -11.57 -0.89 -9.19
N TRP A 73 -10.46 -1.36 -9.76
CA TRP A 73 -10.29 -1.46 -11.21
C TRP A 73 -11.20 -2.52 -11.83
N TYR A 74 -11.46 -3.61 -11.11
CA TYR A 74 -12.43 -4.62 -11.53
C TYR A 74 -13.87 -4.09 -11.52
N LEU A 75 -14.25 -3.31 -10.52
CA LEU A 75 -15.58 -2.69 -10.44
C LEU A 75 -15.84 -1.66 -11.56
N ASP A 76 -14.79 -0.93 -12.00
CA ASP A 76 -14.84 0.00 -13.13
C ASP A 76 -14.93 -0.72 -14.50
N ALA A 77 -14.42 -1.95 -14.58
CA ALA A 77 -14.54 -2.77 -15.78
C ALA A 77 -15.97 -3.32 -15.99
N GLN A 78 -16.82 -3.28 -14.96
CA GLN A 78 -18.20 -3.70 -15.06
C GLN A 78 -19.02 -2.59 -15.75
N PRO A 79 -19.83 -2.92 -16.77
CA PRO A 79 -20.63 -1.92 -17.46
C PRO A 79 -21.59 -1.28 -16.47
N SER A 80 -21.43 0.01 -16.25
CA SER A 80 -22.27 0.74 -15.32
C SER A 80 -23.70 0.86 -15.88
N GLU A 81 -24.69 0.45 -15.08
CA GLU A 81 -26.12 0.45 -15.43
C GLU A 81 -26.79 1.82 -15.18
N TYR A 82 -26.00 2.87 -14.93
CA TYR A 82 -26.52 4.21 -14.66
C TYR A 82 -27.06 4.85 -15.94
N ASN A 83 -28.38 5.05 -15.99
CA ASN A 83 -29.07 5.74 -17.07
C ASN A 83 -29.13 7.25 -16.77
N GLY A 84 -28.27 8.05 -17.42
CA GLY A 84 -28.25 9.51 -17.31
C GLY A 84 -26.84 10.11 -17.32
N LEU A 85 -26.68 11.33 -17.85
CA LEU A 85 -25.39 12.05 -17.88
C LEU A 85 -24.86 12.35 -16.47
N SER A 86 -25.72 12.78 -15.56
CA SER A 86 -25.37 13.09 -14.17
C SER A 86 -24.89 11.86 -13.40
N GLY A 87 -25.59 10.73 -13.53
CA GLY A 87 -25.22 9.47 -12.87
C GLY A 87 -23.86 8.92 -13.33
N LYS A 88 -23.58 8.97 -14.63
CA LYS A 88 -22.28 8.56 -15.18
C LYS A 88 -21.14 9.47 -14.72
N ALA A 89 -21.37 10.79 -14.69
CA ALA A 89 -20.37 11.76 -14.23
C ALA A 89 -20.04 11.56 -12.74
N LEU A 90 -21.05 11.35 -11.88
CA LEU A 90 -20.85 11.11 -10.46
C LEU A 90 -20.13 9.78 -10.19
N TYR A 91 -20.49 8.71 -10.91
CA TYR A 91 -19.79 7.43 -10.83
C TYR A 91 -18.33 7.57 -11.26
N PHE A 92 -18.08 8.20 -12.41
CA PHE A 92 -16.72 8.41 -12.91
C PHE A 92 -15.88 9.22 -11.91
N LEU A 93 -16.44 10.31 -11.36
CA LEU A 93 -15.75 11.11 -10.36
C LEU A 93 -15.42 10.29 -9.10
N SER A 94 -16.38 9.51 -8.58
CA SER A 94 -16.19 8.73 -7.36
C SER A 94 -15.13 7.64 -7.52
N VAL A 95 -15.13 6.87 -8.61
CA VAL A 95 -14.10 5.84 -8.82
C VAL A 95 -12.71 6.44 -9.01
N ASN A 96 -12.59 7.59 -9.69
CA ASN A 96 -11.30 8.25 -9.87
C ASN A 96 -10.77 8.85 -8.56
N LEU A 97 -11.63 9.43 -7.72
CA LEU A 97 -11.24 9.91 -6.39
C LEU A 97 -10.73 8.77 -5.50
N MET A 98 -11.42 7.63 -5.49
CA MET A 98 -10.97 6.46 -4.71
C MET A 98 -9.60 5.95 -5.17
N LYS A 99 -9.33 5.95 -6.49
CA LYS A 99 -8.02 5.59 -7.05
C LYS A 99 -6.93 6.56 -6.57
N ILE A 100 -7.18 7.87 -6.60
CA ILE A 100 -6.23 8.90 -6.14
C ILE A 100 -5.93 8.74 -4.64
N ILE A 101 -6.96 8.58 -3.81
CA ILE A 101 -6.81 8.42 -2.36
C ILE A 101 -5.96 7.18 -2.03
N GLY A 102 -6.18 6.06 -2.71
CA GLY A 102 -5.37 4.85 -2.52
C GLY A 102 -3.91 5.00 -2.93
N PHE A 103 -3.64 5.73 -4.02
CA PHE A 103 -2.28 6.05 -4.43
C PHE A 103 -1.56 6.91 -3.39
N LEU A 104 -2.22 7.97 -2.89
CA LEU A 104 -1.68 8.82 -1.82
C LEU A 104 -1.47 8.05 -0.53
N GLY A 105 -2.39 7.15 -0.16
CA GLY A 105 -2.24 6.25 0.98
C GLY A 105 -0.98 5.37 0.89
N THR A 106 -0.65 4.90 -0.31
CA THR A 106 0.56 4.09 -0.54
C THR A 106 1.81 4.92 -0.27
N ILE A 107 1.89 6.13 -0.85
CA ILE A 107 3.01 7.06 -0.62
C ILE A 107 3.14 7.39 0.87
N TYR A 108 2.03 7.65 1.55
CA TYR A 108 2.02 7.94 2.98
C TYR A 108 2.58 6.80 3.84
N VAL A 109 2.19 5.56 3.54
CA VAL A 109 2.73 4.37 4.23
C VAL A 109 4.25 4.32 4.05
N PHE A 110 4.77 4.49 2.83
CA PHE A 110 6.21 4.55 2.60
C PHE A 110 6.91 5.67 3.38
N ALA A 111 6.33 6.88 3.39
CA ALA A 111 6.88 8.01 4.12
C ALA A 111 6.89 7.80 5.65
N ARG A 112 5.86 7.16 6.20
CA ARG A 112 5.84 6.80 7.62
C ARG A 112 6.91 5.79 7.98
N LEU A 113 7.14 4.82 7.10
CA LEU A 113 8.14 3.79 7.31
C LEU A 113 9.56 4.36 7.25
N THR A 114 9.88 5.24 6.30
CA THR A 114 11.21 5.88 6.25
C THR A 114 11.51 6.69 7.49
N VAL A 115 10.52 7.38 8.05
CA VAL A 115 10.66 8.10 9.33
C VAL A 115 10.94 7.13 10.48
N ILE A 116 10.21 6.00 10.57
CA ILE A 116 10.46 5.00 11.61
C ILE A 116 11.86 4.38 11.47
N THR A 117 12.30 4.07 10.26
CA THR A 117 13.65 3.52 10.05
C THR A 117 14.72 4.55 10.40
N LEU A 118 14.52 5.81 10.04
CA LEU A 118 15.46 6.89 10.31
C LEU A 118 15.59 7.18 11.81
N THR A 119 14.49 7.14 12.57
CA THR A 119 14.55 7.31 14.03
C THR A 119 15.28 6.16 14.71
N MET A 120 15.11 4.93 14.26
CA MET A 120 15.87 3.78 14.77
C MET A 120 17.36 3.89 14.44
N LEU A 121 17.71 4.36 13.23
CA LEU A 121 19.10 4.64 12.86
C LEU A 121 19.70 5.72 13.75
N SER A 122 18.97 6.81 14.03
CA SER A 122 19.43 7.85 14.94
C SER A 122 19.58 7.36 16.39
N LEU A 123 18.74 6.41 16.82
CA LEU A 123 18.84 5.77 18.13
C LEU A 123 20.06 4.83 18.24
N ARG A 124 20.57 4.33 17.11
CA ARG A 124 21.78 3.51 17.09
C ARG A 124 23.05 4.35 17.06
N SER A 125 22.98 5.55 16.50
CA SER A 125 24.12 6.47 16.34
C SER A 125 24.17 7.55 17.42
N LEU A 126 23.71 7.28 18.65
CA LEU A 126 23.73 8.30 19.70
C LEU A 126 25.16 8.83 19.92
N PRO A 127 25.36 10.15 20.05
CA PRO A 127 26.65 10.73 20.39
C PRO A 127 27.16 10.16 21.72
N GLN A 128 28.47 9.91 21.81
CA GLN A 128 29.11 9.35 23.01
C GLN A 128 28.77 10.13 24.30
N GLY A 129 28.51 11.44 24.19
CA GLY A 129 28.14 12.33 25.31
C GLY A 129 26.80 12.05 25.99
N VAL A 130 25.93 11.18 25.45
CA VAL A 130 24.73 10.70 26.18
C VAL A 130 25.05 9.54 27.11
N TYR A 131 26.15 8.81 26.85
CA TYR A 131 26.66 7.78 27.76
C TYR A 131 27.52 8.38 28.88
N ASP A 132 27.93 9.64 28.76
CA ASP A 132 28.53 10.37 29.86
C ASP A 132 27.49 10.46 30.99
N THR A 133 27.82 9.87 32.14
CA THR A 133 26.95 9.89 33.31
C THR A 133 26.78 11.35 33.75
N VAL A 134 25.66 11.96 33.37
CA VAL A 134 25.22 13.23 33.94
C VAL A 134 25.26 13.08 35.46
N GLY A 135 25.99 13.96 36.14
CA GLY A 135 26.22 13.89 37.58
C GLY A 135 24.99 14.23 38.44
N TRP A 136 23.78 13.85 38.01
CA TRP A 136 22.54 14.05 38.75
C TRP A 136 22.56 13.33 40.10
N THR A 137 23.29 12.22 40.23
CA THR A 137 23.56 11.54 41.52
C THR A 137 24.36 12.41 42.49
N LYS A 138 25.12 13.39 42.00
CA LYS A 138 25.86 14.37 42.81
C LYS A 138 24.95 15.46 43.40
N PHE A 139 23.73 15.59 42.87
CA PHE A 139 22.70 16.50 43.38
C PHE A 139 21.74 15.83 44.37
N ILE A 140 21.95 14.57 44.73
CA ILE A 140 21.20 13.92 45.81
C ILE A 140 21.71 14.51 47.13
N PRO A 141 20.91 15.34 47.85
CA PRO A 141 21.32 15.85 49.14
C PRO A 141 21.52 14.67 50.09
N HIS A 142 22.70 14.60 50.69
CA HIS A 142 23.08 13.53 51.61
C HIS A 142 22.33 13.83 52.91
N VAL A 143 21.15 13.25 53.07
CA VAL A 143 20.31 13.46 54.25
C VAL A 143 20.96 12.73 55.42
N GLY A 144 21.84 13.44 56.15
CA GLY A 144 22.26 13.20 57.53
C GLY A 144 22.73 11.79 57.91
N MET A 145 24.05 11.65 58.13
CA MET A 145 24.59 10.97 59.32
C MET A 145 25.74 11.79 59.88
#